data_AF-A0A843KKV0-F1
#
_entry.id   AF-A0A843KKV0-F1
#
_cell.length_a   1.000
_cell.length_b   1.000
_cell.length_c   1.000
_cell.angle_alpha   90.00
_cell.angle_beta   90.00
_cell.angle_gamma   90.00
#
_symmetry.space_group_name_H-M   'P 1'
#
loop_
_entity.id
_entity.type
_entity.pdbx_description
1 polymer ?
#
loop_
_entity_poly.entity_id
_entity_poly.type
_entity_poly.pdbx_seq_one_letter_code
_entity_poly.pdbx_strand_id
1 'polypeptide(L)'
;MSEIHLNRRGINAIEVPGEVEAVPGSDLSLRIINHGSPLHISLATTNSAPFTDFIHENLYVGGTDAEFHISIREDAPPGVFSVEVIAGYGARRAAFKVFVRERKAPEPGPVAAPRAEPARTVSLPPLPVLAPVVAALVLYGLWLASGIDLLNAAAFAVLLVGVILAWLRQRS
;
A
#
# COMPACT_ATOMS: atom_id res chain seq x y z
N MET A 1 -14.66 3.68 -15.21
CA MET A 1 -13.30 4.05 -15.66
C MET A 1 -12.90 5.29 -14.89
N SER A 2 -11.73 5.30 -14.27
CA SER A 2 -11.32 6.37 -13.36
C SER A 2 -10.38 7.34 -14.07
N GLU A 3 -10.56 8.65 -13.85
CA GLU A 3 -9.83 9.69 -14.59
C GLU A 3 -8.79 10.39 -13.72
N ILE A 4 -7.60 10.59 -14.29
CA ILE A 4 -6.52 11.39 -13.71
C ILE A 4 -6.33 12.60 -14.63
N HIS A 5 -6.53 13.81 -14.10
CA HIS A 5 -6.33 15.04 -14.86
C HIS A 5 -4.97 15.65 -14.51
N LEU A 6 -4.20 15.94 -15.55
CA LEU A 6 -2.91 16.63 -15.45
C LEU A 6 -3.05 18.05 -15.98
N ASN A 7 -2.32 18.99 -15.39
CA ASN A 7 -2.25 20.39 -15.81
C ASN A 7 -3.56 21.19 -15.77
N ARG A 8 -4.65 20.62 -15.25
CA ARG A 8 -5.99 21.25 -15.27
C ARG A 8 -6.07 22.53 -14.42
N ARG A 9 -5.38 22.57 -13.28
CA ARG A 9 -5.34 23.74 -12.36
C ARG A 9 -4.01 24.48 -12.35
N GLY A 10 -3.09 24.15 -13.25
CA GLY A 10 -1.76 24.78 -13.33
C GLY A 10 -0.66 23.80 -13.74
N ILE A 11 0.56 24.31 -13.95
CA ILE A 11 1.70 23.53 -14.43
C ILE A 11 2.05 22.41 -13.46
N ASN A 12 2.13 21.18 -13.98
CA ASN A 12 2.34 19.93 -13.26
C ASN A 12 1.27 19.62 -12.20
N ALA A 13 0.11 20.29 -12.21
CA ALA A 13 -0.97 19.97 -11.29
C ALA A 13 -1.51 18.57 -11.58
N ILE A 14 -1.83 17.83 -10.52
CA ILE A 14 -2.35 16.48 -10.58
C ILE A 14 -3.69 16.45 -9.84
N GLU A 15 -4.75 16.04 -10.53
CA GLU A 15 -6.05 15.74 -9.94
C GLU A 15 -6.33 14.26 -10.14
N VAL A 16 -6.48 13.55 -9.03
CA VAL A 16 -6.74 12.12 -8.98
C VAL A 16 -8.20 11.86 -8.63
N PRO A 17 -8.75 10.68 -8.97
CA PRO A 17 -10.07 10.29 -8.49
C PRO A 17 -10.05 10.16 -6.95
N GLY A 18 -11.22 10.25 -6.30
CA GLY A 18 -11.29 10.12 -4.85
C GLY A 18 -11.06 8.68 -4.38
N GLU A 19 -12.05 7.83 -4.64
CA GLU A 19 -12.00 6.39 -4.34
C GLU A 19 -12.37 5.61 -5.60
N VAL A 20 -11.67 4.51 -5.81
CA VAL A 20 -11.86 3.65 -6.98
C VAL A 20 -12.11 2.24 -6.50
N GLU A 21 -13.15 1.58 -7.00
CA GLU A 21 -13.43 0.19 -6.69
C GLU A 21 -12.88 -0.73 -7.77
N ALA A 22 -12.35 -1.87 -7.35
CA ALA A 22 -11.90 -2.94 -8.23
C ALA A 22 -12.34 -4.30 -7.68
N VAL A 23 -12.47 -5.27 -8.59
CA VAL A 23 -12.88 -6.65 -8.26
C VAL A 23 -11.67 -7.56 -8.45
N PRO A 24 -11.48 -8.59 -7.62
CA PRO A 24 -10.50 -9.64 -7.90
C PRO A 24 -10.67 -10.21 -9.31
N GLY A 25 -9.58 -10.41 -10.04
CA GLY A 25 -9.58 -10.92 -11.42
C GLY A 25 -10.06 -9.92 -12.48
N SER A 26 -10.16 -8.62 -12.15
CA SER A 26 -10.52 -7.56 -13.10
C SER A 26 -9.34 -6.63 -13.38
N ASP A 27 -9.44 -5.87 -14.46
CA ASP A 27 -8.51 -4.78 -14.75
C ASP A 27 -9.08 -3.43 -14.29
N LEU A 28 -8.29 -2.72 -13.50
CA LEU A 28 -8.55 -1.32 -13.19
C LEU A 28 -8.02 -0.43 -14.34
N SER A 29 -8.93 0.10 -15.15
CA SER A 29 -8.62 1.04 -16.22
C SER A 29 -8.59 2.50 -15.72
N LEU A 30 -7.44 3.14 -15.91
CA LEU A 30 -7.17 4.55 -15.62
C LEU A 30 -7.05 5.32 -16.94
N ARG A 31 -7.80 6.43 -17.06
CA ARG A 31 -7.67 7.37 -18.17
C ARG A 31 -6.93 8.62 -17.71
N ILE A 32 -5.85 8.95 -18.38
CA ILE A 32 -4.95 10.05 -18.02
C ILE A 32 -5.13 11.16 -19.07
N ILE A 33 -5.65 12.30 -18.62
CA ILE A 33 -6.05 13.41 -19.49
C ILE A 33 -5.15 14.60 -19.19
N ASN A 34 -4.36 15.03 -20.17
CA ASN A 34 -3.48 16.19 -20.04
C ASN A 34 -4.13 17.45 -20.63
N HIS A 35 -4.27 18.50 -19.81
CA HIS A 35 -4.88 19.79 -20.19
C HIS A 35 -3.86 20.86 -20.58
N GLY A 36 -2.56 20.54 -20.56
CA GLY A 36 -1.48 21.51 -20.76
C GLY A 36 -0.36 20.97 -21.63
N SER A 37 0.86 21.44 -21.36
CA SER A 37 2.05 20.98 -22.10
C SER A 37 2.32 19.50 -21.87
N PRO A 38 2.94 18.81 -22.85
CA PRO A 38 3.46 17.46 -22.67
C PRO A 38 4.28 17.31 -21.38
N LEU A 39 4.10 16.20 -20.67
CA LEU A 39 4.88 15.89 -19.47
C LEU A 39 5.11 14.40 -19.29
N HIS A 40 6.16 14.07 -18.55
CA HIS A 40 6.37 12.74 -18.00
C HIS A 40 5.74 12.66 -16.62
N ILE A 41 5.05 11.55 -16.35
CA ILE A 41 4.56 11.19 -15.02
C ILE A 41 5.11 9.83 -14.62
N SER A 42 5.17 9.58 -13.31
CA SER A 42 5.41 8.24 -12.77
C SER A 42 4.15 7.77 -12.06
N LEU A 43 3.72 6.54 -12.35
CA LEU A 43 2.67 5.83 -11.62
C LEU A 43 3.31 4.78 -10.72
N ALA A 44 2.98 4.80 -9.43
CA ALA A 44 3.50 3.84 -8.47
C ALA A 44 2.37 3.25 -7.62
N THR A 45 2.41 1.94 -7.36
CA THR A 45 1.49 1.32 -6.40
C THR A 45 2.13 1.15 -5.03
N THR A 46 1.36 1.41 -3.98
CA THR A 46 1.78 1.29 -2.56
C THR A 46 0.84 0.36 -1.82
N ASN A 47 1.40 -0.54 -0.99
CA ASN A 47 0.67 -1.61 -0.29
C ASN A 47 -0.12 -2.52 -1.23
N SER A 48 0.37 -2.70 -2.45
CA SER A 48 -0.31 -3.38 -3.55
C SER A 48 -0.02 -4.87 -3.66
N ALA A 49 1.03 -5.38 -3.02
CA ALA A 49 1.49 -6.75 -3.18
C ALA A 49 0.40 -7.84 -3.03
N PRO A 50 -0.60 -7.70 -2.12
CA PRO A 50 -1.69 -8.68 -2.03
C PRO A 50 -2.69 -8.64 -3.20
N PHE A 51 -2.74 -7.54 -3.95
CA PHE A 51 -3.81 -7.23 -4.91
C PHE A 51 -3.33 -7.22 -6.36
N THR A 52 -2.11 -6.76 -6.61
CA THR A 52 -1.54 -6.59 -7.95
C THR A 52 -0.02 -6.67 -7.89
N ASP A 53 0.64 -6.72 -9.03
CA ASP A 53 2.10 -6.67 -9.11
C ASP A 53 2.63 -5.28 -8.75
N PHE A 54 3.91 -5.24 -8.39
CA PHE A 54 4.58 -3.97 -8.15
C PHE A 54 4.64 -3.18 -9.46
N ILE A 55 4.11 -1.96 -9.43
CA ILE A 55 4.05 -1.07 -10.59
C ILE A 55 4.83 0.18 -10.24
N HIS A 56 5.77 0.53 -11.11
CA HIS A 56 6.49 1.80 -11.08
C HIS A 56 6.83 2.21 -12.52
N GLU A 57 5.86 2.81 -13.20
CA GLU A 57 5.90 3.07 -14.64
C GLU A 57 6.05 4.56 -14.94
N ASN A 58 6.90 4.89 -15.90
CA ASN A 58 7.10 6.26 -16.37
C ASN A 58 6.38 6.46 -17.70
N LEU A 59 5.35 7.30 -17.71
CA LEU A 59 4.50 7.55 -18.87
C LEU A 59 4.76 8.93 -19.45
N TYR A 60 4.86 9.02 -20.77
CA TYR A 60 4.85 10.30 -21.50
C TYR A 60 3.43 10.63 -21.95
N VAL A 61 2.93 11.83 -21.61
CA VAL A 61 1.57 12.26 -21.91
C VAL A 61 1.62 13.54 -22.74
N GLY A 62 1.61 13.40 -24.07
CA GLY A 62 1.92 14.48 -25.02
C GLY A 62 0.76 15.22 -25.69
N GLY A 63 -0.43 14.62 -25.79
CA GLY A 63 -1.56 15.31 -26.46
C GLY A 63 -2.79 14.47 -26.73
N THR A 64 -2.66 13.15 -26.74
CA THR A 64 -3.77 12.20 -26.65
C THR A 64 -3.89 11.68 -25.22
N ASP A 65 -5.13 11.38 -24.82
CA ASP A 65 -5.40 10.68 -23.57
C ASP A 65 -4.62 9.37 -23.54
N ALA A 66 -3.96 9.10 -22.41
CA ALA A 66 -3.28 7.84 -22.18
C ALA A 66 -4.15 6.91 -21.34
N GLU A 67 -4.17 5.63 -21.68
CA GLU A 67 -4.83 4.61 -20.88
C GLU A 67 -3.79 3.74 -20.19
N PHE A 68 -4.03 3.47 -18.91
CA PHE A 68 -3.19 2.60 -18.11
C PHE A 68 -4.04 1.57 -17.38
N HIS A 69 -3.60 0.32 -17.38
CA HIS A 69 -4.35 -0.81 -16.82
C HIS A 69 -3.57 -1.41 -15.67
N ILE A 70 -4.26 -1.66 -14.55
CA ILE A 70 -3.73 -2.34 -13.38
C ILE A 70 -4.51 -3.64 -13.22
N SER A 71 -3.88 -4.78 -13.52
CA SER A 71 -4.52 -6.09 -13.34
C SER A 71 -4.59 -6.46 -11.88
N ILE A 72 -5.80 -6.72 -11.39
CA ILE A 72 -6.04 -7.19 -10.04
C ILE A 72 -6.04 -8.72 -10.05
N ARG A 73 -5.25 -9.32 -9.16
CA ARG A 73 -5.12 -10.76 -9.01
C ARG A 73 -6.48 -11.41 -8.75
N GLU A 74 -6.69 -12.62 -9.27
CA GLU A 74 -7.94 -13.36 -9.08
C GLU A 74 -8.16 -13.77 -7.62
N ASP A 75 -7.08 -14.04 -6.89
CA ASP A 75 -7.05 -14.41 -5.48
C ASP A 75 -6.86 -13.22 -4.53
N ALA A 76 -6.99 -11.99 -5.04
CA ALA A 76 -6.81 -10.78 -4.25
C ALA A 76 -7.82 -10.75 -3.07
N PRO A 77 -7.36 -10.63 -1.81
CA PRO A 77 -8.26 -10.53 -0.67
C PRO A 77 -9.00 -9.17 -0.69
N PRO A 78 -10.14 -9.04 0.02
CA PRO A 78 -10.76 -7.74 0.23
C PRO A 78 -9.80 -6.80 0.98
N GLY A 79 -9.67 -5.57 0.50
CA GLY A 79 -8.75 -4.61 1.12
C GLY A 79 -8.57 -3.33 0.33
N VAL A 80 -7.51 -2.58 0.68
CA VAL A 80 -7.22 -1.27 0.10
C VAL A 80 -5.74 -1.15 -0.20
N PHE A 81 -5.43 -0.70 -1.41
CA PHE A 81 -4.10 -0.21 -1.78
C PHE A 81 -4.18 1.20 -2.33
N SER A 82 -3.03 1.82 -2.62
CA SER A 82 -2.98 3.18 -3.16
C SER A 82 -2.20 3.24 -4.46
N VAL A 83 -2.67 4.08 -5.37
CA VAL A 83 -1.97 4.45 -6.60
C VAL A 83 -1.52 5.88 -6.46
N GLU A 84 -0.23 6.10 -6.65
CA GLU A 84 0.41 7.39 -6.61
C GLU A 84 0.76 7.85 -8.02
N VAL A 85 0.48 9.12 -8.29
CA VAL A 85 0.81 9.83 -9.53
C VAL A 85 1.80 10.92 -9.20
N ILE A 86 2.94 10.92 -9.87
CA ILE A 86 4.05 11.82 -9.63
C ILE A 86 4.33 12.61 -10.92
N ALA A 87 4.44 13.93 -10.83
CA ALA A 87 4.71 14.80 -11.97
C ALA A 87 5.74 15.88 -11.62
N GLY A 88 6.28 16.55 -12.65
CA GLY A 88 7.25 17.63 -12.49
C GLY A 88 8.54 17.17 -11.82
N TYR A 89 9.09 16.01 -12.23
CA TYR A 89 10.32 15.43 -11.68
C TYR A 89 10.27 15.20 -10.16
N GLY A 90 9.11 14.78 -9.64
CA GLY A 90 8.91 14.53 -8.22
C GLY A 90 8.41 15.71 -7.41
N ALA A 91 8.29 16.90 -8.00
CA ALA A 91 7.82 18.10 -7.31
C ALA A 91 6.34 18.05 -6.93
N ARG A 92 5.53 17.27 -7.66
CA ARG A 92 4.08 17.12 -7.42
C ARG A 92 3.73 15.64 -7.28
N ARG A 93 2.95 15.33 -6.25
CA ARG A 93 2.50 13.97 -5.93
C ARG A 93 1.03 14.04 -5.53
N ALA A 94 0.24 13.10 -6.04
CA ALA A 94 -1.14 12.89 -5.62
C ALA A 94 -1.42 11.40 -5.60
N ALA A 95 -2.24 10.95 -4.65
CA ALA A 95 -2.55 9.54 -4.51
C ALA A 95 -4.05 9.34 -4.28
N PHE A 96 -4.56 8.21 -4.76
CA PHE A 96 -5.94 7.78 -4.54
C PHE A 96 -5.99 6.33 -4.07
N LYS A 97 -7.09 5.99 -3.40
CA LYS A 97 -7.30 4.66 -2.83
C LYS A 97 -8.05 3.77 -3.82
N VAL A 98 -7.59 2.53 -3.93
CA VAL A 98 -8.27 1.47 -4.66
C VAL A 98 -8.81 0.46 -3.65
N PHE A 99 -10.12 0.29 -3.62
CA PHE A 99 -10.82 -0.67 -2.79
C PHE A 99 -11.06 -1.94 -3.59
N VAL A 100 -10.43 -3.03 -3.17
CA VAL A 100 -10.69 -4.35 -3.74
C VAL A 100 -11.81 -4.99 -2.94
N ARG A 101 -12.96 -5.20 -3.58
CA ARG A 101 -14.17 -5.78 -2.98
C ARG A 101 -14.65 -6.93 -3.86
N GLU A 102 -15.02 -8.04 -3.23
CA GLU A 102 -15.73 -9.12 -3.94
C GLU A 102 -17.05 -8.58 -4.51
N ARG A 103 -17.37 -8.94 -5.75
CA ARG A 103 -18.62 -8.54 -6.39
C ARG A 103 -19.78 -9.07 -5.54
N LYS A 104 -20.52 -8.17 -4.90
CA LYS A 104 -21.77 -8.48 -4.21
C LYS A 104 -22.73 -9.08 -5.26
N ALA A 105 -23.13 -10.33 -5.08
CA ALA A 105 -24.22 -10.92 -5.87
C ALA A 105 -25.46 -10.01 -5.78
N PRO A 106 -26.30 -9.90 -6.84
CA PRO A 106 -27.47 -9.03 -6.82
C PRO A 106 -28.34 -9.32 -5.58
N GLU A 107 -28.61 -8.29 -4.80
CA GLU A 107 -29.20 -8.38 -3.47
C GLU A 107 -30.69 -8.77 -3.56
N PRO A 108 -31.15 -9.88 -2.96
CA PRO A 108 -32.58 -10.14 -2.84
C PRO A 108 -33.15 -9.37 -1.64
N GLY A 109 -33.77 -8.22 -1.91
CA GLY A 109 -34.82 -7.61 -1.07
C GLY A 109 -34.46 -7.13 0.35
N PRO A 110 -35.26 -6.23 0.95
CA PRO A 110 -34.84 -5.46 2.11
C PRO A 110 -35.17 -6.17 3.42
N VAL A 111 -34.18 -6.62 4.21
CA VAL A 111 -34.40 -6.95 5.63
C VAL A 111 -33.19 -6.66 6.55
N ALA A 112 -33.49 -5.82 7.55
CA ALA A 112 -33.01 -5.73 8.94
C ALA A 112 -31.64 -5.13 9.33
N ALA A 113 -31.77 -4.06 10.13
CA ALA A 113 -31.03 -3.58 11.32
C ALA A 113 -29.50 -3.79 11.44
N PRO A 114 -28.75 -2.76 11.91
CA PRO A 114 -27.30 -2.84 12.01
C PRO A 114 -26.89 -3.88 13.06
N ARG A 115 -26.19 -4.91 12.60
CA ARG A 115 -25.52 -5.90 13.44
C ARG A 115 -24.32 -5.22 14.09
N ALA A 116 -24.25 -5.26 15.42
CA ALA A 116 -23.12 -4.75 16.18
C ALA A 116 -21.81 -5.38 15.66
N GLU A 117 -20.84 -4.54 15.30
CA GLU A 117 -19.50 -4.99 14.95
C GLU A 117 -18.87 -5.69 16.16
N PRO A 118 -18.22 -6.86 15.96
CA PRO A 118 -17.52 -7.50 17.06
C PRO A 118 -16.34 -6.61 17.49
N ALA A 119 -16.15 -6.49 18.80
CA ALA A 119 -15.01 -5.79 19.36
C ALA A 119 -13.71 -6.38 18.78
N ARG A 120 -12.87 -5.52 18.20
CA ARG A 120 -11.54 -5.90 17.73
C ARG A 120 -10.76 -6.47 18.92
N THR A 121 -10.56 -7.78 18.90
CA THR A 121 -9.63 -8.44 19.81
C THR A 121 -8.23 -7.94 19.50
N VAL A 122 -7.59 -7.32 20.49
CA VAL A 122 -6.16 -6.99 20.43
C VAL A 122 -5.40 -8.31 20.37
N SER A 123 -5.05 -8.73 19.16
CA SER A 123 -4.22 -9.93 18.96
C SER A 123 -2.82 -9.61 19.42
N LEU A 124 -2.31 -10.36 20.41
CA LEU A 124 -0.91 -10.22 20.80
C LEU A 124 -0.01 -10.54 19.59
N PRO A 125 1.09 -9.78 19.40
CA PRO A 125 2.04 -10.10 18.36
C PRO A 125 2.51 -11.56 18.52
N PRO A 126 2.70 -12.29 17.42
CA PRO A 126 3.03 -13.71 17.48
C PRO A 126 4.34 -13.93 18.26
N LEU A 127 4.40 -15.01 19.05
CA LEU A 127 5.57 -15.44 19.83
C LEU A 127 6.95 -15.25 19.17
N PRO A 128 7.16 -15.59 17.88
CA PRO A 128 8.44 -15.35 17.15
C PRO A 128 8.86 -13.89 17.05
N VAL A 129 7.95 -12.93 17.20
CA VAL A 129 8.23 -11.49 17.18
C VAL A 129 8.50 -10.98 18.60
N LEU A 130 7.78 -11.51 19.59
CA LEU A 130 7.98 -11.14 21.00
C LEU A 130 9.30 -11.67 21.57
N ALA A 131 9.69 -12.89 21.24
CA ALA A 131 10.90 -13.52 21.78
C ALA A 131 12.20 -12.72 21.55
N PRO A 132 12.53 -12.25 20.32
CA PRO A 132 13.74 -11.46 20.10
C PRO A 132 13.67 -10.09 20.77
N VAL A 133 12.48 -9.47 20.88
CA VAL A 133 12.31 -8.19 21.58
C VAL A 133 12.60 -8.34 23.07
N VAL A 134 12.05 -9.37 23.72
CA VAL A 134 12.31 -9.64 25.14
C VAL A 134 13.79 -9.95 25.38
N ALA A 135 14.39 -10.80 24.54
CA ALA A 135 15.81 -11.14 24.66
C ALA A 135 16.72 -9.90 24.50
N ALA A 136 16.41 -9.03 23.53
CA ALA A 136 17.15 -7.79 23.33
C ALA A 136 17.02 -6.82 24.52
N LEU A 137 15.83 -6.69 25.10
CA LEU A 137 15.61 -5.85 26.28
C LEU A 137 16.41 -6.35 27.50
N VAL A 138 16.47 -7.67 27.70
CA VAL A 138 17.29 -8.27 28.77
C VAL A 138 18.78 -7.98 28.55
N LEU A 139 19.28 -8.19 27.34
CA LEU A 139 20.68 -7.91 26.99
C LEU A 139 21.03 -6.44 27.14
N TYR A 140 20.14 -5.54 26.72
CA TYR A 140 20.32 -4.10 26.85
C TYR A 140 20.28 -3.65 28.32
N GLY A 141 19.38 -4.22 29.13
CA GLY A 141 19.35 -3.98 30.58
C GLY A 141 20.63 -4.45 31.28
N LEU A 142 21.16 -5.61 30.88
CA LEU A 142 22.44 -6.11 31.39
C LEU A 142 23.62 -5.21 30.96
N TRP A 143 23.59 -4.65 29.75
CA TRP A 143 24.56 -3.66 29.32
C TRP A 143 24.51 -2.41 30.21
N LEU A 144 23.32 -1.86 30.48
CA LEU A 144 23.17 -0.70 31.37
C LEU A 144 23.74 -0.95 32.77
N ALA A 145 23.64 -2.18 33.28
CA ALA A 145 24.14 -2.54 34.60
C ALA A 145 25.66 -2.81 34.63
N SER A 146 26.23 -3.32 33.55
CA SER A 146 27.62 -3.83 33.53
C SER A 146 28.60 -2.98 32.71
N GLY A 147 28.11 -2.12 31.83
CA GLY A 147 28.93 -1.32 30.91
C GLY A 147 29.65 -2.14 29.82
N ILE A 148 29.30 -3.41 29.63
CA ILE A 148 29.98 -4.30 28.67
C ILE A 148 29.40 -4.09 27.26
N ASP A 149 30.11 -3.38 26.39
CA ASP A 149 29.64 -3.02 25.05
C ASP A 149 29.23 -4.22 24.17
N LEU A 150 29.79 -5.41 24.42
CA LEU A 150 29.39 -6.64 23.74
C LEU A 150 27.91 -6.96 23.94
N LEU A 151 27.33 -6.64 25.11
CA LEU A 151 25.92 -6.87 25.41
C LEU A 151 25.00 -5.95 24.60
N ASN A 152 25.42 -4.70 24.38
CA ASN A 152 24.69 -3.76 23.52
C ASN A 152 24.74 -4.21 22.06
N ALA A 153 25.92 -4.62 21.57
CA ALA A 153 26.07 -5.17 20.23
C ALA A 153 25.23 -6.45 20.04
N ALA A 154 25.20 -7.32 21.04
CA ALA A 154 24.36 -8.51 21.03
C ALA A 154 22.86 -8.18 21.03
N ALA A 155 22.42 -7.22 21.84
CA ALA A 155 21.02 -6.76 21.85
C ALA A 155 20.58 -6.25 20.47
N PHE A 156 21.43 -5.44 19.82
CA PHE A 156 21.19 -4.97 18.46
C PHE A 156 21.11 -6.12 17.44
N ALA A 157 22.07 -7.06 17.48
CA ALA A 157 22.10 -8.20 16.58
C ALA A 157 20.84 -9.09 16.73
N VAL A 158 20.40 -9.32 17.96
CA VAL A 158 19.17 -10.09 18.25
C VAL A 158 17.92 -9.41 17.68
N LEU A 159 17.80 -8.09 17.80
CA LEU A 159 16.69 -7.36 17.17
C LEU A 159 16.73 -7.46 15.65
N LEU A 160 17.91 -7.27 15.05
CA LEU A 160 18.08 -7.32 13.60
C LEU A 160 17.68 -8.70 13.04
N VAL A 161 18.16 -9.78 13.67
CA VAL A 161 17.77 -11.15 13.30
C VAL A 161 16.27 -11.37 13.49
N GLY A 162 15.70 -10.87 14.58
CA GLY A 162 14.25 -10.92 14.84
C GLY A 162 13.43 -10.26 13.73
N VAL A 163 13.85 -9.08 13.27
CA VAL A 163 13.21 -8.37 12.14
C VAL A 163 13.32 -9.17 10.85
N ILE A 164 14.49 -9.72 10.54
CA ILE A 164 14.71 -10.54 9.33
C ILE A 164 13.82 -11.79 9.35
N LEU A 165 13.76 -12.50 10.47
CA LEU A 165 12.91 -13.70 10.61
C LEU A 165 11.42 -13.36 10.52
N ALA A 166 10.99 -12.25 11.13
CA ALA A 166 9.61 -11.77 11.03
C ALA A 166 9.24 -11.44 9.57
N TRP A 167 10.15 -10.78 8.85
CA TRP A 167 9.98 -10.44 7.44
C TRP A 167 9.91 -11.67 6.54
N LEU A 168 10.79 -12.65 6.72
CA LEU A 168 10.76 -13.91 5.97
C LEU A 168 9.45 -14.70 6.20
N ARG A 169 8.92 -14.69 7.43
CA ARG A 169 7.64 -15.33 7.75
C ARG A 169 6.43 -14.65 7.13
N GLN A 170 6.47 -13.32 6.91
CA GLN A 170 5.39 -12.62 6.20
C GLN A 170 5.38 -12.93 4.70
N ARG A 171 6.50 -13.40 4.15
CA ARG A 171 6.69 -13.68 2.73
C ARG A 171 6.38 -15.13 2.32
N SER A 172 6.22 -16.03 3.29
CA SER A 172 5.91 -17.47 3.10
C SER A 172 4.45 -17.73 3.38
#